data_AF-A0AAJ0AI58-F1
#
_entry.id   AF-A0AAJ0AI58-F1
#
_cell.length_a   1.000
_cell.length_b   1.000
_cell.length_c   1.000
_cell.angle_alpha   90.00
_cell.angle_beta   90.00
_cell.angle_gamma   90.00
#
_symmetry.space_group_name_H-M   'P 1'
#
loop_
_entity.id
_entity.type
_entity.pdbx_description
1 polymer ?
#
loop_
_entity_poly.entity_id
_entity_poly.type
_entity_poly.pdbx_seq_one_letter_code
_entity_poly.pdbx_strand_id
1 'polypeptide(L)'
;MPQQVQSTQQFILTLAQSRDEAKLMLVDSFREQQKTNQRKTAEIVSTEVQISNTGIEWLIEKQETESVIVPKSSVQQEASRAVISLNRLVKILSALFPDRIPAQNTAIDLNVLVLRQRNLQHILQNTPQFDPRAESRAHTALNEDRPYNDDWYGPSGMIRSLIAQILLALIKRNSLDLGCLDRRSYVRGLEHHDLGILCDLLSDLVCQFDAETTIYVIDGVSKFDVDHNNIFQRFEVAIRRLGDIVKDDELGPRLKILMTVPFRSSVRLKNIVDTKFQPALLQQLLAPNKLSIGSIVSSILSRSTLQNAATTSSLQNDLPEWGGGDYDDEYIGDMYHLILK
;
A
#
# COMPACT_ATOMS: atom_id res chain seq x y z
N MET A 1 -31.25 43.81 44.46
CA MET A 1 -29.91 43.40 43.98
C MET A 1 -29.71 41.87 43.90
N PRO A 2 -30.14 41.01 44.86
CA PRO A 2 -29.87 39.56 44.75
C PRO A 2 -30.65 38.84 43.63
N GLN A 3 -31.87 39.28 43.28
CA GLN A 3 -32.65 38.66 42.19
C GLN A 3 -32.00 38.78 40.81
N GLN A 4 -31.27 39.87 40.54
CA GLN A 4 -30.65 40.09 39.23
C GLN A 4 -29.47 39.14 39.01
N VAL A 5 -28.68 38.86 40.06
CA VAL A 5 -27.55 37.93 40.00
C VAL A 5 -28.02 36.50 39.73
N GLN A 6 -29.13 36.08 40.36
CA GLN A 6 -29.70 34.75 40.16
C GLN A 6 -30.22 34.53 38.74
N SER A 7 -30.84 35.55 38.13
CA SER A 7 -31.29 35.50 36.73
C SER A 7 -30.12 35.37 35.74
N THR A 8 -29.03 36.11 35.94
CA THR A 8 -27.85 36.02 35.07
C THR A 8 -27.15 34.66 35.16
N GLN A 9 -27.04 34.08 36.37
CA GLN A 9 -26.45 32.74 36.55
C GLN A 9 -27.28 31.65 35.84
N GLN A 10 -28.61 31.72 35.94
CA GLN A 10 -29.49 30.77 35.25
C GLN A 10 -29.33 30.85 33.73
N PHE A 11 -29.23 32.07 33.18
CA PHE A 11 -29.03 32.27 31.73
C PHE A 11 -27.69 31.71 31.23
N ILE A 12 -26.59 31.93 31.96
CA ILE A 12 -25.27 31.38 31.60
C ILE A 12 -25.30 29.85 31.61
N LEU A 13 -25.97 29.24 32.59
CA LEU A 13 -26.09 27.79 32.69
C LEU A 13 -26.89 27.21 31.51
N THR A 14 -28.01 27.84 31.13
CA THR A 14 -28.79 27.44 29.94
C THR A 14 -27.97 27.57 28.66
N LEU A 15 -27.18 28.63 28.50
CA LEU A 15 -26.30 28.80 27.35
C LEU A 15 -25.19 27.73 27.30
N ALA A 16 -24.60 27.37 28.44
CA ALA A 16 -23.59 26.32 28.50
C ALA A 16 -24.18 24.95 28.11
N GLN A 17 -25.36 24.61 28.63
CA GLN A 17 -26.08 23.39 28.26
C GLN A 17 -26.43 23.35 26.78
N SER A 18 -26.99 24.43 26.23
CA SER A 18 -27.32 24.53 24.81
C SER A 18 -26.08 24.40 23.92
N ARG A 19 -24.93 24.97 24.33
CA ARG A 19 -23.66 24.82 23.61
C ARG A 19 -23.17 23.38 23.61
N ASP A 20 -23.25 22.69 24.74
CA ASP A 20 -22.76 21.31 24.87
C ASP A 20 -23.68 20.33 24.11
N GLU A 21 -25.00 20.57 24.10
CA GLU A 21 -25.95 19.85 23.24
C GLU A 21 -25.67 20.07 21.75
N ALA A 22 -25.41 21.31 21.33
CA ALA A 22 -25.06 21.62 19.94
C ALA A 22 -23.74 20.95 19.51
N LYS A 23 -22.75 20.88 20.41
CA LYS A 23 -21.51 20.13 20.16
C LYS A 23 -21.78 18.63 19.97
N LEU A 24 -22.63 18.05 20.82
CA LEU A 24 -22.98 16.63 20.72
C LEU A 24 -23.69 16.34 19.38
N MET A 25 -24.66 17.17 18.99
CA MET A 25 -25.34 17.05 17.69
C MET A 25 -24.37 17.17 16.50
N LEU A 26 -23.39 18.07 16.57
CA LEU A 26 -22.38 18.21 15.52
C LEU A 26 -21.49 16.97 15.42
N VAL A 27 -21.08 16.38 16.55
CA VAL A 27 -20.28 15.14 16.60
C VAL A 27 -21.07 13.97 16.01
N ASP A 28 -22.35 13.83 16.37
CA ASP A 28 -23.20 12.77 15.83
C ASP A 28 -23.48 12.96 14.33
N SER A 29 -23.72 14.19 13.88
CA SER A 29 -23.87 14.52 12.46
C SER A 29 -22.61 14.17 11.66
N PHE A 30 -21.43 14.52 12.17
CA PHE A 30 -20.16 14.17 11.54
C PHE A 30 -19.95 12.65 11.50
N ARG A 31 -20.30 11.93 12.57
CA ARG A 31 -20.22 10.46 12.63
C ARG A 31 -21.15 9.80 11.61
N GLU A 32 -22.38 10.26 11.45
CA GLU A 32 -23.32 9.73 10.45
C GLU A 32 -22.88 10.05 9.02
N GLN A 33 -22.29 11.23 8.79
CA GLN A 33 -21.71 11.58 7.50
C GLN A 33 -20.53 10.65 7.14
N GLN A 34 -19.64 10.37 8.10
CA GLN A 34 -18.54 9.41 7.93
C GLN A 34 -19.05 8.02 7.58
N LYS A 35 -20.05 7.50 8.31
CA LYS A 35 -20.69 6.21 8.00
C LYS A 35 -21.28 6.17 6.60
N THR A 36 -21.95 7.26 6.18
CA THR A 36 -22.55 7.36 4.84
C THR A 36 -21.48 7.37 3.75
N ASN A 37 -20.38 8.09 3.95
CA ASN A 37 -19.25 8.09 3.03
C ASN A 37 -18.61 6.70 2.94
N GLN A 38 -18.35 6.04 4.07
CA GLN A 38 -17.83 4.67 4.11
C GLN A 38 -18.72 3.68 3.34
N ARG A 39 -20.05 3.78 3.49
CA ARG A 39 -21.00 2.94 2.73
C ARG A 39 -20.91 3.17 1.23
N LYS A 40 -20.91 4.43 0.78
CA LYS A 40 -20.78 4.78 -0.64
C LYS A 40 -19.46 4.28 -1.22
N THR A 41 -18.36 4.43 -0.50
CA THR A 41 -17.06 3.94 -0.96
C THR A 41 -17.03 2.42 -1.01
N ALA A 42 -17.59 1.72 -0.02
CA ALA A 42 -17.69 0.26 -0.04
C ALA A 42 -18.53 -0.26 -1.21
N GLU A 43 -19.60 0.45 -1.59
CA GLU A 43 -20.42 0.14 -2.76
C GLU A 43 -19.64 0.30 -4.07
N ILE A 44 -18.97 1.43 -4.28
CA ILE A 44 -18.11 1.68 -5.46
C ILE A 44 -17.04 0.59 -5.59
N VAL A 45 -16.34 0.30 -4.49
CA VAL A 45 -15.33 -0.76 -4.42
C VAL A 45 -15.91 -2.12 -4.80
N SER A 46 -17.09 -2.46 -4.28
CA SER A 46 -17.74 -3.73 -4.57
C SER A 46 -18.07 -3.85 -6.07
N THR A 47 -18.53 -2.77 -6.70
CA THR A 47 -18.81 -2.74 -8.14
C THR A 47 -17.54 -2.87 -8.98
N GLU A 48 -16.46 -2.15 -8.64
CA GLU A 48 -15.17 -2.25 -9.34
C GLU A 48 -14.55 -3.64 -9.26
N VAL A 49 -14.63 -4.26 -8.08
CA VAL A 49 -14.22 -5.64 -7.84
C VAL A 49 -15.02 -6.60 -8.73
N GLN A 50 -16.33 -6.42 -8.80
CA GLN A 50 -17.20 -7.30 -9.58
C GLN A 50 -16.91 -7.19 -11.08
N ILE A 51 -16.65 -5.98 -11.59
CA ILE A 51 -16.19 -5.74 -12.98
C ILE A 51 -14.82 -6.39 -13.24
N SER A 52 -13.91 -6.33 -12.26
CA SER A 52 -12.58 -6.92 -12.37
C SER A 52 -12.64 -8.45 -12.45
N ASN A 53 -13.52 -9.06 -11.66
CA ASN A 53 -13.72 -10.52 -11.68
C ASN A 53 -14.31 -10.99 -13.00
N THR A 54 -15.37 -10.34 -13.49
CA THR A 54 -15.98 -10.72 -14.78
C THR A 54 -15.00 -10.53 -15.93
N GLY A 55 -14.13 -9.51 -15.88
CA GLY A 55 -13.05 -9.33 -16.85
C GLY A 55 -12.00 -10.44 -16.83
N ILE A 56 -11.57 -10.88 -15.65
CA ILE A 56 -10.62 -12.01 -15.51
C ILE A 56 -11.25 -13.31 -15.98
N GLU A 57 -12.49 -13.60 -15.56
CA GLU A 57 -13.23 -14.79 -15.97
C GLU A 57 -13.39 -14.86 -17.48
N TRP A 58 -13.78 -13.74 -18.11
CA TRP A 58 -13.90 -13.63 -19.56
C TRP A 58 -12.57 -13.87 -20.29
N LEU A 59 -11.45 -13.34 -19.77
CA LEU A 59 -10.13 -13.59 -20.36
C LEU A 59 -9.68 -15.05 -20.23
N ILE A 60 -9.99 -15.70 -19.12
CA ILE A 60 -9.71 -17.12 -18.93
C ILE A 60 -10.50 -17.94 -19.95
N GLU A 61 -11.80 -17.68 -20.10
CA GLU A 61 -12.66 -18.35 -21.06
C GLU A 61 -12.19 -18.13 -22.51
N LYS A 62 -11.78 -16.90 -22.84
CA LYS A 62 -11.21 -16.56 -24.15
C LYS A 62 -9.89 -17.32 -24.44
N GLN A 63 -8.97 -17.41 -23.49
CA GLN A 63 -7.74 -18.18 -23.67
C GLN A 63 -8.00 -19.67 -23.84
N GLU A 64 -8.95 -20.22 -23.09
CA GLU A 64 -9.32 -21.64 -23.17
C GLU A 64 -9.93 -21.96 -24.55
N THR A 65 -10.77 -21.08 -25.09
CA THR A 65 -11.38 -21.26 -26.43
C THR A 65 -10.38 -21.10 -27.58
N GLU A 66 -9.43 -20.16 -27.51
CA GLU A 66 -8.41 -19.94 -28.56
C GLU A 66 -7.34 -21.05 -28.58
N SER A 67 -7.07 -21.72 -27.46
CA SER A 67 -6.05 -22.77 -27.34
C SER A 67 -6.36 -24.08 -28.09
N VAL A 68 -7.59 -24.26 -28.58
CA VAL A 68 -8.05 -25.50 -29.24
C VAL A 68 -7.52 -25.63 -30.68
N ILE A 69 -6.98 -24.58 -31.28
CA ILE A 69 -6.55 -24.55 -32.68
C ILE A 69 -5.02 -24.44 -32.79
N VAL A 70 -4.28 -25.45 -32.34
CA VAL A 70 -2.83 -25.52 -32.59
C VAL A 70 -2.51 -26.62 -33.61
N PRO A 71 -1.95 -26.28 -34.79
CA PRO A 71 -1.51 -27.26 -35.77
C PRO A 71 -0.30 -28.05 -35.24
N LYS A 72 -0.35 -29.37 -35.41
CA LYS A 72 0.73 -30.31 -35.06
C LYS A 72 2.03 -29.91 -35.76
N SER A 73 2.93 -29.24 -35.06
CA SER A 73 4.27 -28.94 -35.53
C SER A 73 5.32 -29.66 -34.68
N SER A 74 6.50 -29.85 -35.25
CA SER A 74 7.60 -30.76 -34.87
C SER A 74 7.85 -31.05 -33.38
N VAL A 75 7.83 -32.35 -33.05
CA VAL A 75 7.88 -33.01 -31.72
C VAL A 75 9.14 -32.76 -30.87
N GLN A 76 10.21 -32.12 -31.38
CA GLN A 76 11.50 -32.06 -30.66
C GLN A 76 11.80 -30.73 -29.95
N GLN A 77 11.12 -29.61 -30.28
CA GLN A 77 11.31 -28.33 -29.58
C GLN A 77 10.31 -28.09 -28.44
N GLU A 78 9.26 -28.92 -28.31
CA GLU A 78 8.20 -28.75 -27.31
C GLU A 78 8.60 -29.20 -25.89
N ALA A 79 9.63 -30.03 -25.75
CA ALA A 79 9.98 -30.63 -24.45
C ALA A 79 10.47 -29.61 -23.39
N SER A 80 10.93 -28.42 -23.81
CA SER A 80 11.43 -27.37 -22.92
C SER A 80 10.47 -26.21 -22.69
N ARG A 81 9.41 -26.07 -23.50
CA ARG A 81 8.49 -24.92 -23.44
C ARG A 81 7.35 -25.23 -22.48
N ALA A 82 7.36 -24.61 -21.31
CA ALA A 82 6.25 -24.70 -20.36
C ALA A 82 5.29 -23.56 -20.63
N VAL A 83 4.32 -23.73 -21.53
CA VAL A 83 3.26 -22.73 -21.72
C VAL A 83 2.40 -22.72 -20.45
N ILE A 84 2.52 -21.66 -19.65
CA ILE A 84 1.67 -21.45 -18.48
C ILE A 84 0.48 -20.58 -18.86
N SER A 85 -0.73 -21.05 -18.55
CA SER A 85 -1.94 -20.24 -18.72
C SER A 85 -2.05 -19.20 -17.61
N LEU A 86 -2.78 -18.10 -17.88
CA LEU A 86 -3.09 -17.10 -16.85
C LEU A 86 -3.76 -17.74 -15.63
N ASN A 87 -4.69 -18.68 -15.86
CA ASN A 87 -5.36 -19.46 -14.81
C ASN A 87 -4.36 -20.16 -13.88
N ARG A 88 -3.35 -20.84 -14.46
CA ARG A 88 -2.31 -21.50 -13.66
C ARG A 88 -1.43 -20.49 -12.93
N LEU A 89 -1.06 -19.38 -13.55
CA LEU A 89 -0.28 -18.33 -12.88
C LEU A 89 -1.03 -17.76 -11.67
N VAL A 90 -2.32 -17.44 -11.82
CA VAL A 90 -3.16 -16.94 -10.72
C VAL A 90 -3.28 -17.97 -9.60
N LYS A 91 -3.36 -19.26 -9.91
CA LYS A 91 -3.33 -20.34 -8.90
C LYS A 91 -2.01 -20.38 -8.14
N ILE A 92 -0.88 -20.30 -8.84
CA ILE A 92 0.46 -20.26 -8.21
C ILE A 92 0.57 -19.04 -7.28
N LEU A 93 0.18 -17.87 -7.78
CA LEU A 93 0.22 -16.61 -7.03
C LEU A 93 -0.81 -16.54 -5.91
N SER A 94 -1.85 -17.36 -5.94
CA SER A 94 -2.88 -17.44 -4.89
C SER A 94 -2.63 -18.53 -3.85
N ALA A 95 -1.83 -19.54 -4.19
CA ALA A 95 -1.59 -20.70 -3.34
C ALA A 95 -0.99 -20.30 -1.99
N LEU A 96 -1.59 -20.79 -0.90
CA LEU A 96 -1.09 -20.60 0.46
C LEU A 96 0.21 -21.36 0.72
N PHE A 97 0.47 -22.42 -0.06
CA PHE A 97 1.67 -23.25 0.08
C PHE A 97 2.16 -23.71 -1.30
N PRO A 98 3.49 -23.70 -1.57
CA PRO A 98 4.09 -24.28 -2.77
C PRO A 98 3.62 -25.71 -3.04
N ASP A 99 3.61 -26.55 -2.00
CA ASP A 99 3.30 -27.98 -2.11
C ASP A 99 1.80 -28.25 -2.35
N ARG A 100 0.95 -27.23 -2.21
CA ARG A 100 -0.51 -27.35 -2.36
C ARG A 100 -1.04 -26.67 -3.61
N ILE A 101 -0.19 -26.39 -4.60
CA ILE A 101 -0.67 -25.88 -5.88
C ILE A 101 -1.50 -27.00 -6.52
N PRO A 102 -2.84 -26.84 -6.60
CA PRO A 102 -3.70 -27.92 -7.06
C PRO A 102 -3.37 -28.26 -8.51
N ALA A 103 -3.29 -29.56 -8.81
CA ALA A 103 -3.18 -30.04 -10.18
C ALA A 103 -4.35 -29.51 -11.02
N GLN A 104 -4.12 -29.38 -12.33
CA GLN A 104 -5.04 -28.76 -13.30
C GLN A 104 -6.50 -29.24 -13.09
N ASN A 105 -7.40 -28.28 -12.74
CA ASN A 105 -8.88 -28.30 -12.80
C ASN A 105 -9.64 -27.82 -11.53
N THR A 106 -8.99 -27.36 -10.47
CA THR A 106 -9.74 -26.65 -9.41
C THR A 106 -10.18 -25.27 -9.87
N ALA A 107 -11.38 -24.83 -9.49
CA ALA A 107 -11.84 -23.46 -9.73
C ALA A 107 -10.87 -22.46 -9.05
N ILE A 108 -10.55 -21.37 -9.72
CA ILE A 108 -9.72 -20.30 -9.14
C ILE A 108 -10.57 -19.61 -8.07
N ASP A 109 -10.07 -19.54 -6.84
CA ASP A 109 -10.67 -18.68 -5.83
C ASP A 109 -10.15 -17.24 -5.98
N LEU A 110 -10.71 -16.50 -6.94
CA LEU A 110 -10.42 -15.08 -7.13
C LEU A 110 -10.83 -14.24 -5.91
N ASN A 111 -11.66 -14.79 -5.00
CA ASN A 111 -12.05 -14.08 -3.79
C ASN A 111 -10.87 -13.78 -2.88
N VAL A 112 -9.75 -14.54 -2.96
CA VAL A 112 -8.54 -14.24 -2.18
C VAL A 112 -7.91 -12.91 -2.61
N LEU A 113 -7.79 -12.69 -3.92
CA LEU A 113 -7.25 -11.43 -4.46
C LEU A 113 -8.19 -10.26 -4.19
N VAL A 114 -9.49 -10.49 -4.34
CA VAL A 114 -10.54 -9.51 -4.03
C VAL A 114 -10.59 -9.17 -2.54
N LEU A 115 -10.52 -10.15 -1.66
CA LEU A 115 -10.51 -9.96 -0.21
C LEU A 115 -9.29 -9.13 0.20
N ARG A 116 -8.13 -9.37 -0.43
CA ARG A 116 -6.92 -8.58 -0.19
C ARG A 116 -7.06 -7.15 -0.70
N GLN A 117 -7.61 -6.95 -1.89
CA GLN A 117 -7.91 -5.60 -2.41
C GLN A 117 -8.87 -4.85 -1.48
N ARG A 118 -9.93 -5.53 -1.01
CA ARG A 118 -10.88 -4.97 -0.05
C ARG A 118 -10.23 -4.66 1.29
N ASN A 119 -9.35 -5.53 1.80
CA ASN A 119 -8.61 -5.29 3.04
C ASN A 119 -7.68 -4.08 2.90
N LEU A 120 -6.96 -3.93 1.78
CA LEU A 120 -6.13 -2.76 1.50
C LEU A 120 -6.96 -1.48 1.48
N GLN A 121 -8.09 -1.48 0.76
CA GLN A 121 -8.98 -0.32 0.71
C GLN A 121 -9.61 0.00 2.07
N HIS A 122 -9.99 -1.02 2.85
CA HIS A 122 -10.52 -0.84 4.20
C HIS A 122 -9.46 -0.22 5.13
N ILE A 123 -8.20 -0.65 5.04
CA ILE A 123 -7.12 -0.06 5.86
C ILE A 123 -6.91 1.40 5.47
N LEU A 124 -6.82 1.71 4.16
CA LEU A 124 -6.66 3.08 3.65
C LEU A 124 -7.81 4.01 4.07
N GLN A 125 -9.02 3.50 4.24
CA GLN A 125 -10.20 4.28 4.63
C GLN A 125 -10.33 4.48 6.14
N ASN A 126 -9.76 3.58 6.96
CA ASN A 126 -9.92 3.60 8.42
C ASN A 126 -8.67 4.04 9.19
N THR A 127 -7.56 4.32 8.52
CA THR A 127 -6.32 4.79 9.14
C THR A 127 -6.44 6.03 10.04
N PRO A 128 -7.34 7.02 9.81
CA PRO A 128 -7.36 8.22 10.65
C PRO A 128 -8.00 8.07 12.04
N GLN A 129 -8.41 6.86 12.46
CA GLN A 129 -9.28 6.69 13.65
C GLN A 129 -8.78 5.74 14.74
N PHE A 130 -7.57 5.21 14.62
CA PHE A 130 -7.08 4.23 15.58
C PHE A 130 -6.27 4.84 16.73
N ASP A 131 -6.59 4.40 17.94
CA ASP A 131 -5.78 4.63 19.15
C ASP A 131 -4.48 3.79 19.04
N PRO A 132 -3.28 4.42 19.13
CA PRO A 132 -1.99 3.73 19.03
C PRO A 132 -1.85 2.52 19.98
N ARG A 133 -2.49 2.57 21.15
CA ARG A 133 -2.43 1.48 22.15
C ARG A 133 -3.39 0.32 21.83
N ALA A 134 -4.51 0.59 21.18
CA ALA A 134 -5.42 -0.45 20.71
C ALA A 134 -4.81 -1.21 19.53
N GLU A 135 -4.03 -0.55 18.69
CA GLU A 135 -3.39 -1.17 17.52
C GLU A 135 -2.18 -2.01 17.83
N SER A 136 -1.30 -1.62 18.77
CA SER A 136 -0.21 -2.52 19.20
C SER A 136 -0.78 -3.83 19.74
N ARG A 137 -1.90 -3.77 20.47
CA ARG A 137 -2.60 -4.96 20.96
C ARG A 137 -3.30 -5.73 19.85
N ALA A 138 -3.90 -5.06 18.86
CA ALA A 138 -4.46 -5.69 17.68
C ALA A 138 -3.39 -6.33 16.78
N HIS A 139 -2.20 -5.74 16.67
CA HIS A 139 -1.08 -6.32 15.94
C HIS A 139 -0.55 -7.58 16.63
N THR A 140 -0.43 -7.57 17.95
CA THR A 140 -0.09 -8.77 18.72
C THR A 140 -1.16 -9.84 18.56
N ALA A 141 -2.45 -9.49 18.71
CA ALA A 141 -3.56 -10.43 18.55
C ALA A 141 -3.70 -10.99 17.11
N LEU A 142 -3.53 -10.15 16.09
CA LEU A 142 -3.55 -10.57 14.67
C LEU A 142 -2.31 -11.36 14.25
N ASN A 143 -1.21 -11.27 15.00
CA ASN A 143 -0.02 -12.11 14.81
C ASN A 143 -0.10 -13.42 15.60
N GLU A 144 -0.79 -13.44 16.75
CA GLU A 144 -1.01 -14.65 17.56
C GLU A 144 -2.01 -15.62 16.91
N ASP A 145 -3.06 -15.10 16.24
CA ASP A 145 -4.09 -15.93 15.61
C ASP A 145 -3.80 -16.32 14.15
N ARG A 146 -2.74 -15.78 13.53
CA ARG A 146 -2.34 -16.25 12.20
C ARG A 146 -1.49 -17.51 12.38
N PRO A 147 -1.85 -18.62 11.72
CA PRO A 147 -0.94 -19.75 11.67
C PRO A 147 0.40 -19.21 11.11
N TYR A 148 1.49 -19.46 11.82
CA TYR A 148 2.88 -19.09 11.47
C TYR A 148 3.36 -19.60 10.09
N ASN A 149 2.44 -20.13 9.29
CA ASN A 149 2.59 -20.79 8.00
C ASN A 149 1.74 -20.12 6.89
N ASP A 150 1.25 -18.89 7.07
CA ASP A 150 0.70 -18.16 5.92
C ASP A 150 1.87 -17.71 5.02
N ASP A 151 2.13 -18.41 3.91
CA ASP A 151 3.23 -18.06 2.98
C ASP A 151 3.01 -16.71 2.27
N TRP A 152 1.84 -16.07 2.48
CA TRP A 152 1.63 -14.66 2.14
C TRP A 152 2.27 -13.69 3.13
N TYR A 153 2.72 -14.17 4.28
CA TYR A 153 3.50 -13.39 5.20
C TYR A 153 4.95 -13.28 4.73
N GLY A 154 5.53 -12.10 4.91
CA GLY A 154 6.90 -11.82 4.48
C GLY A 154 7.03 -11.26 3.05
N PRO A 155 8.28 -11.12 2.58
CA PRO A 155 8.59 -10.41 1.34
C PRO A 155 8.11 -11.11 0.08
N SER A 156 8.08 -12.45 0.04
CA SER A 156 7.54 -13.20 -1.11
C SER A 156 6.04 -12.91 -1.30
N GLY A 157 5.27 -12.90 -0.21
CA GLY A 157 3.84 -12.54 -0.24
C GLY A 157 3.61 -11.09 -0.66
N MET A 158 4.49 -10.17 -0.23
CA MET A 158 4.47 -8.77 -0.66
C MET A 158 4.64 -8.64 -2.18
N ILE A 159 5.67 -9.27 -2.76
CA ILE A 159 5.91 -9.22 -4.21
C ILE A 159 4.80 -9.92 -4.98
N ARG A 160 4.28 -11.06 -4.49
CA ARG A 160 3.10 -11.72 -5.09
C ARG A 160 1.88 -10.81 -5.13
N SER A 161 1.62 -10.06 -4.06
CA SER A 161 0.53 -9.09 -4.04
C SER A 161 0.72 -7.98 -5.07
N LEU A 162 1.95 -7.49 -5.24
CA LEU A 162 2.27 -6.47 -6.25
C LEU A 162 2.11 -7.02 -7.67
N ILE A 163 2.61 -8.23 -7.95
CA ILE A 163 2.40 -8.93 -9.23
C ILE A 163 0.90 -9.06 -9.53
N ALA A 164 0.08 -9.45 -8.56
CA ALA A 164 -1.35 -9.59 -8.76
C ALA A 164 -2.03 -8.25 -9.12
N GLN A 165 -1.63 -7.14 -8.47
CA GLN A 165 -2.12 -5.80 -8.81
C GLN A 165 -1.72 -5.41 -10.24
N ILE A 166 -0.48 -5.69 -10.65
CA ILE A 166 0.03 -5.42 -12.00
C ILE A 166 -0.67 -6.27 -13.06
N LEU A 167 -0.81 -7.57 -12.83
CA LEU A 167 -1.54 -8.47 -13.71
C LEU A 167 -2.95 -7.96 -13.97
N LEU A 168 -3.67 -7.57 -12.92
CA LEU A 168 -5.02 -7.02 -13.05
C LEU A 168 -5.03 -5.73 -13.89
N ALA A 169 -4.04 -4.86 -13.72
CA ALA A 169 -3.94 -3.63 -14.48
C ALA A 169 -3.63 -3.89 -15.97
N LEU A 170 -2.70 -4.79 -16.28
CA LEU A 170 -2.37 -5.18 -17.68
C LEU A 170 -3.55 -5.86 -18.38
N ILE A 171 -4.29 -6.70 -17.65
CA ILE A 171 -5.54 -7.33 -18.08
C ILE A 171 -6.57 -6.28 -18.47
N LYS A 172 -6.82 -5.30 -17.60
CA LYS A 172 -7.79 -4.21 -17.87
C LYS A 172 -7.42 -3.40 -19.12
N ARG A 173 -6.13 -3.31 -19.42
CA ARG A 173 -5.59 -2.63 -20.61
C ARG A 173 -5.49 -3.52 -21.85
N ASN A 174 -5.83 -4.81 -21.74
CA ASN A 174 -5.65 -5.80 -22.80
C ASN A 174 -4.22 -5.83 -23.38
N SER A 175 -3.23 -5.70 -22.49
CA SER A 175 -1.79 -5.59 -22.82
C SER A 175 -0.94 -6.71 -22.22
N LEU A 176 -1.56 -7.65 -21.50
CA LEU A 176 -0.87 -8.73 -20.82
C LEU A 176 -0.27 -9.72 -21.83
N ASP A 177 1.05 -9.88 -21.77
CA ASP A 177 1.81 -10.92 -22.43
C ASP A 177 2.46 -11.84 -21.38
N LEU A 178 2.25 -13.15 -21.51
CA LEU A 178 2.84 -14.18 -20.65
C LEU A 178 4.00 -14.92 -21.34
N GLY A 179 4.48 -14.42 -22.48
CA GLY A 179 5.59 -14.99 -23.24
C GLY A 179 6.89 -15.13 -22.43
N CYS A 180 7.09 -14.31 -21.40
CA CYS A 180 8.25 -14.41 -20.49
C CYS A 180 8.27 -15.72 -19.66
N LEU A 181 7.14 -16.43 -19.57
CA LEU A 181 6.98 -17.63 -18.75
C LEU A 181 7.25 -18.95 -19.51
N ASP A 182 7.96 -18.90 -20.63
CA ASP A 182 8.21 -20.06 -21.49
C ASP A 182 9.16 -21.11 -20.88
N ARG A 183 9.99 -20.72 -19.90
CA ARG A 183 10.99 -21.57 -19.25
C ARG A 183 10.40 -22.36 -18.09
N ARG A 184 10.52 -23.69 -18.14
CA ARG A 184 10.09 -24.60 -17.06
C ARG A 184 10.76 -24.32 -15.71
N SER A 185 12.03 -23.93 -15.69
CA SER A 185 12.74 -23.56 -14.46
C SER A 185 12.15 -22.32 -13.80
N TYR A 186 11.71 -21.35 -14.62
CA TYR A 186 11.08 -20.13 -14.16
C TYR A 186 9.72 -20.43 -13.52
N VAL A 187 8.88 -21.23 -14.20
CA VAL A 187 7.61 -21.69 -13.64
C VAL A 187 7.81 -22.45 -12.33
N ARG A 188 8.80 -23.35 -12.25
CA ARG A 188 9.13 -24.04 -11.00
C ARG A 188 9.53 -23.06 -9.90
N GLY A 189 10.31 -22.02 -10.21
CA GLY A 189 10.65 -20.97 -9.24
C GLY A 189 9.43 -20.24 -8.70
N LEU A 190 8.46 -19.93 -9.57
CA LEU A 190 7.18 -19.35 -9.17
C LEU A 190 6.38 -20.30 -8.27
N GLU A 191 6.34 -21.59 -8.58
CA GLU A 191 5.67 -22.62 -7.76
C GLU A 191 6.24 -22.68 -6.33
N HIS A 192 7.54 -22.43 -6.17
CA HIS A 192 8.21 -22.40 -4.87
C HIS A 192 8.20 -21.01 -4.21
N HIS A 193 7.51 -20.03 -4.79
CA HIS A 193 7.49 -18.62 -4.36
C HIS A 193 8.90 -18.05 -4.12
N ASP A 194 9.85 -18.44 -4.99
CA ASP A 194 11.21 -17.94 -4.95
C ASP A 194 11.21 -16.42 -5.14
N LEU A 195 11.81 -15.71 -4.18
CA LEU A 195 11.74 -14.25 -4.15
C LEU A 195 12.43 -13.62 -5.35
N GLY A 196 13.53 -14.21 -5.84
CA GLY A 196 14.26 -13.71 -7.00
C GLY A 196 13.39 -13.83 -8.26
N ILE A 197 12.85 -15.02 -8.51
CA ILE A 197 11.98 -15.28 -9.67
C ILE A 197 10.70 -14.44 -9.62
N LEU A 198 10.14 -14.20 -8.44
CA LEU A 198 9.00 -13.27 -8.28
C LEU A 198 9.38 -11.83 -8.65
N CYS A 199 10.58 -11.35 -8.27
CA CYS A 199 11.05 -10.02 -8.66
C CYS A 199 11.32 -9.95 -10.17
N ASP A 200 11.86 -10.99 -10.77
CA ASP A 200 12.09 -11.06 -12.22
C ASP A 200 10.73 -10.99 -12.97
N LEU A 201 9.72 -11.73 -12.49
CA LEU A 201 8.38 -11.69 -13.09
C LEU A 201 7.75 -10.31 -12.96
N LEU A 202 7.92 -9.69 -11.80
CA LEU A 202 7.47 -8.33 -11.59
C LEU A 202 8.10 -7.38 -12.61
N SER A 203 9.42 -7.47 -12.82
CA SER A 203 10.14 -6.68 -13.82
C SER A 203 9.56 -6.91 -15.23
N ASP A 204 9.44 -8.17 -15.66
CA ASP A 204 8.92 -8.55 -16.97
C ASP A 204 7.51 -8.02 -17.24
N LEU A 205 6.66 -7.99 -16.20
CA LEU A 205 5.30 -7.44 -16.31
C LEU A 205 5.30 -5.91 -16.34
N VAL A 206 6.17 -5.26 -15.58
CA VAL A 206 6.27 -3.79 -15.55
C VAL A 206 6.73 -3.26 -16.92
N CYS A 207 7.60 -3.99 -17.62
CA CYS A 207 8.04 -3.67 -18.99
C CYS A 207 6.86 -3.54 -19.98
N GLN A 208 5.73 -4.19 -19.71
CA GLN A 208 4.58 -4.23 -20.62
C GLN A 208 3.69 -3.00 -20.55
N PHE A 209 3.83 -2.16 -19.51
CA PHE A 209 3.11 -0.89 -19.47
C PHE A 209 3.62 0.08 -20.53
N ASP A 210 2.71 0.90 -21.05
CA ASP A 210 3.04 2.10 -21.78
C ASP A 210 3.77 3.12 -20.89
N ALA A 211 4.19 4.25 -21.46
CA ALA A 211 4.93 5.29 -20.74
C ALA A 211 4.11 5.98 -19.62
N GLU A 212 2.84 5.61 -19.40
CA GLU A 212 2.03 6.17 -18.33
C GLU A 212 2.41 5.57 -16.98
N THR A 213 2.67 6.46 -16.02
CA THR A 213 3.02 6.04 -14.67
C THR A 213 1.86 5.36 -13.96
N THR A 214 2.07 4.13 -13.48
CA THR A 214 1.13 3.45 -12.59
C THR A 214 1.67 3.44 -11.16
N ILE A 215 0.81 3.79 -10.19
CA ILE A 215 1.13 3.82 -8.76
C ILE A 215 0.55 2.56 -8.10
N TYR A 216 1.40 1.82 -7.39
CA TYR A 216 0.99 0.67 -6.59
C TYR A 216 1.29 0.91 -5.12
N VAL A 217 0.46 0.34 -4.25
CA VAL A 217 0.55 0.54 -2.80
C VAL A 217 0.92 -0.78 -2.14
N ILE A 218 1.97 -0.73 -1.32
CA ILE A 218 2.40 -1.78 -0.40
C ILE A 218 2.15 -1.28 1.01
N ASP A 219 1.22 -1.93 1.70
CA ASP A 219 0.82 -1.51 3.04
C ASP A 219 1.45 -2.32 4.17
N GLY A 220 1.76 -1.62 5.26
CA GLY A 220 2.24 -2.21 6.51
C GLY A 220 3.66 -2.78 6.43
N VAL A 221 4.59 -2.11 5.74
CA VAL A 221 5.96 -2.63 5.58
C VAL A 221 6.74 -2.72 6.90
N SER A 222 6.29 -2.03 7.96
CA SER A 222 6.84 -2.22 9.33
C SER A 222 6.75 -3.67 9.82
N LYS A 223 5.82 -4.47 9.28
CA LYS A 223 5.69 -5.88 9.65
C LYS A 223 6.91 -6.71 9.27
N PHE A 224 7.75 -6.22 8.35
CA PHE A 224 8.99 -6.86 7.95
C PHE A 224 10.19 -6.39 8.74
N ASP A 225 10.03 -5.38 9.59
CA ASP A 225 11.08 -4.80 10.41
C ASP A 225 11.34 -5.60 11.69
N VAL A 226 11.39 -6.92 11.51
CA VAL A 226 11.66 -7.91 12.55
C VAL A 226 12.68 -8.92 12.00
N ASP A 227 13.67 -9.29 12.81
CA ASP A 227 14.72 -10.23 12.41
C ASP A 227 14.35 -11.70 12.59
N HIS A 228 13.07 -11.98 12.85
CA HIS A 228 12.59 -13.35 12.91
C HIS A 228 12.74 -14.02 11.53
N ASN A 229 13.33 -15.23 11.50
CA ASN A 229 13.50 -16.05 10.29
C ASN A 229 14.11 -15.30 9.07
N ASN A 230 15.03 -14.35 9.32
CA ASN A 230 15.64 -13.52 8.27
C ASN A 230 14.64 -12.73 7.42
N ILE A 231 13.43 -12.45 7.93
CA ILE A 231 12.39 -11.71 7.20
C ILE A 231 12.91 -10.35 6.76
N PHE A 232 13.57 -9.61 7.65
CA PHE A 232 14.12 -8.31 7.31
C PHE A 232 15.19 -8.37 6.20
N GLN A 233 16.08 -9.36 6.23
CA GLN A 233 17.10 -9.53 5.19
C GLN A 233 16.48 -9.85 3.83
N ARG A 234 15.46 -10.73 3.80
CA ARG A 234 14.69 -11.01 2.59
C ARG A 234 13.93 -9.78 2.11
N PHE A 235 13.44 -8.96 3.04
CA PHE A 235 12.76 -7.70 2.72
C PHE A 235 13.74 -6.71 2.10
N GLU A 236 14.95 -6.57 2.64
CA GLU A 236 16.00 -5.76 2.05
C GLU A 236 16.32 -6.17 0.61
N VAL A 237 16.41 -7.49 0.35
CA VAL A 237 16.58 -8.02 -1.01
C VAL A 237 15.42 -7.61 -1.92
N ALA A 238 14.18 -7.74 -1.44
CA ALA A 238 12.99 -7.33 -2.20
C ALA A 238 13.02 -5.82 -2.50
N ILE A 239 13.26 -4.96 -1.52
CA ILE A 239 13.33 -3.50 -1.72
C ILE A 239 14.47 -3.12 -2.66
N ARG A 240 15.62 -3.79 -2.58
CA ARG A 240 16.73 -3.57 -3.51
C ARG A 240 16.32 -3.90 -4.95
N ARG A 241 15.69 -5.05 -5.16
CA ARG A 241 15.21 -5.48 -6.48
C ARG A 241 14.12 -4.57 -7.04
N LEU A 242 13.14 -4.17 -6.21
CA LEU A 242 12.16 -3.15 -6.58
C LEU A 242 12.86 -1.85 -7.00
N GLY A 243 13.88 -1.50 -6.24
CA GLY A 243 14.75 -0.40 -6.55
C GLY A 243 15.43 -0.46 -7.91
N ASP A 244 15.98 -1.63 -8.25
CA ASP A 244 16.63 -1.87 -9.53
C ASP A 244 15.62 -1.77 -10.68
N ILE A 245 14.42 -2.35 -10.53
CA ILE A 245 13.32 -2.25 -11.51
C ILE A 245 12.94 -0.78 -11.74
N VAL A 246 12.74 -0.03 -10.66
CA VAL A 246 12.27 1.35 -10.82
C VAL A 246 13.38 2.28 -11.34
N LYS A 247 14.66 1.94 -11.15
CA LYS A 247 15.81 2.69 -11.69
C LYS A 247 16.19 2.29 -13.11
N ASP A 248 15.52 1.31 -13.70
CA ASP A 248 15.80 0.90 -15.06
C ASP A 248 15.42 2.02 -16.04
N ASP A 249 16.42 2.63 -16.65
CA ASP A 249 16.27 3.74 -17.60
C ASP A 249 15.43 3.33 -18.82
N GLU A 250 15.39 2.03 -19.17
CA GLU A 250 14.57 1.52 -20.28
C GLU A 250 13.08 1.49 -19.92
N LEU A 251 12.77 1.39 -18.62
CA LEU A 251 11.41 1.44 -18.10
C LEU A 251 10.91 2.87 -17.97
N GLY A 252 11.77 3.85 -17.72
CA GLY A 252 11.33 5.24 -17.49
C GLY A 252 10.35 5.34 -16.31
N PRO A 253 9.50 6.39 -16.24
CA PRO A 253 8.66 6.66 -15.06
C PRO A 253 7.40 5.77 -14.97
N ARG A 254 7.45 4.50 -15.38
CA ARG A 254 6.27 3.62 -15.50
C ARG A 254 5.75 3.09 -14.17
N LEU A 255 6.63 2.95 -13.17
CA LEU A 255 6.30 2.35 -11.89
C LEU A 255 6.55 3.29 -10.72
N LYS A 256 5.52 3.52 -9.92
CA LYS A 256 5.63 4.18 -8.61
C LYS A 256 5.16 3.22 -7.52
N ILE A 257 5.93 3.11 -6.45
CA ILE A 257 5.60 2.24 -5.33
C ILE A 257 5.42 3.11 -4.09
N LEU A 258 4.20 3.16 -3.58
CA LEU A 258 3.88 3.77 -2.30
C LEU A 258 4.03 2.70 -1.22
N MET A 259 4.90 2.94 -0.24
CA MET A 259 5.03 2.07 0.93
C MET A 259 4.48 2.79 2.16
N THR A 260 3.50 2.19 2.81
CA THR A 260 2.92 2.77 4.03
C THR A 260 3.45 2.06 5.26
N VAL A 261 3.77 2.87 6.27
CA VAL A 261 4.13 2.41 7.61
C VAL A 261 3.09 3.00 8.55
N PRO A 262 2.28 2.18 9.24
CA PRO A 262 1.25 2.69 10.14
C PRO A 262 1.83 3.50 11.32
N PHE A 263 3.09 3.25 11.68
CA PHE A 263 3.76 3.87 12.82
C PHE A 263 5.06 4.57 12.42
N ARG A 264 5.86 4.96 13.42
CA ARG A 264 7.25 5.35 13.19
C ARG A 264 8.00 4.16 12.62
N SER A 265 8.57 4.39 11.45
CA SER A 265 9.53 3.48 10.85
C SER A 265 10.82 3.45 11.65
N SER A 266 11.41 2.26 11.81
CA SER A 266 12.72 2.20 12.45
C SER A 266 13.79 2.89 11.60
N VAL A 267 14.87 3.24 12.26
CA VAL A 267 16.10 3.76 11.63
C VAL A 267 16.61 2.79 10.56
N ARG A 268 16.47 1.49 10.78
CA ARG A 268 16.96 0.46 9.87
C ARG A 268 16.10 0.37 8.61
N LEU A 269 14.78 0.40 8.76
CA LEU A 269 13.84 0.48 7.63
C LEU A 269 14.05 1.77 6.83
N LYS A 270 14.19 2.91 7.52
CA LYS A 270 14.59 4.20 6.93
C LYS A 270 15.86 4.05 6.12
N ASN A 271 16.92 3.48 6.69
CA ASN A 271 18.19 3.34 5.99
C ASN A 271 18.08 2.53 4.69
N ILE A 272 17.26 1.48 4.64
CA ILE A 272 17.06 0.71 3.39
C ILE A 272 16.32 1.54 2.34
N VAL A 273 15.30 2.29 2.74
CA VAL A 273 14.46 3.05 1.82
C VAL A 273 15.11 4.38 1.43
N ASP A 274 15.56 5.17 2.41
CA ASP A 274 16.06 6.54 2.23
C ASP A 274 17.44 6.59 1.56
N THR A 275 18.38 5.71 1.91
CA THR A 275 19.75 5.82 1.37
C THR A 275 19.84 5.52 -0.13
N LYS A 276 18.79 4.93 -0.72
CA LYS A 276 18.81 4.43 -2.11
C LYS A 276 17.66 4.93 -2.98
N PHE A 277 16.57 5.45 -2.41
CA PHE A 277 15.32 5.65 -3.16
C PHE A 277 14.60 6.98 -2.97
N GLN A 278 15.26 8.01 -2.44
CA GLN A 278 14.75 9.37 -2.61
C GLN A 278 15.21 9.97 -3.94
N PRO A 279 14.31 10.25 -4.92
CA PRO A 279 14.23 11.62 -5.37
C PRO A 279 13.55 12.38 -4.23
N ALA A 280 14.19 13.43 -3.75
CA ALA A 280 13.56 14.34 -2.83
C ALA A 280 12.17 14.72 -3.37
N LEU A 281 11.10 14.15 -2.80
CA LEU A 281 9.89 14.93 -2.61
C LEU A 281 10.40 16.08 -1.77
N LEU A 282 10.68 17.19 -2.45
CA LEU A 282 11.08 18.44 -1.83
C LEU A 282 10.19 18.56 -0.60
N GLN A 283 10.76 18.55 0.61
CA GLN A 283 9.99 18.66 1.84
C GLN A 283 9.03 19.87 1.80
N GLN A 284 9.25 20.82 0.89
CA GLN A 284 8.37 21.92 0.55
C GLN A 284 6.99 21.53 -0.03
N LEU A 285 6.82 20.35 -0.64
CA LEU A 285 5.54 19.87 -1.18
C LEU A 285 4.77 18.98 -0.19
N LEU A 286 5.47 18.35 0.75
CA LEU A 286 4.88 17.52 1.81
C LEU A 286 4.81 18.23 3.17
N ALA A 287 5.44 19.39 3.32
CA ALA A 287 5.13 20.27 4.42
C ALA A 287 3.61 20.42 4.40
N PRO A 288 2.89 20.02 5.47
CA PRO A 288 1.54 20.45 5.59
C PRO A 288 1.66 21.97 5.44
N ASN A 289 0.93 22.55 4.50
CA ASN A 289 0.49 23.92 4.68
C ASN A 289 -0.27 23.88 6.01
N LYS A 290 0.47 23.93 7.13
CA LYS A 290 -0.01 24.34 8.42
C LYS A 290 -0.40 25.77 8.10
N LEU A 291 -1.62 25.91 7.62
CA LEU A 291 -2.44 27.08 7.78
C LEU A 291 -2.58 27.23 9.29
N SER A 292 -1.48 27.62 9.93
CA SER A 292 -1.50 28.17 11.26
C SER A 292 -2.55 29.27 11.18
N ILE A 293 -3.52 29.23 12.08
CA ILE A 293 -4.51 30.31 12.22
C ILE A 293 -3.76 31.64 12.33
N GLY A 294 -2.57 31.64 12.94
CA GLY A 294 -1.63 32.75 12.94
C GLY A 294 -1.20 33.18 11.52
N SER A 295 -0.86 32.26 10.62
CA SER A 295 -0.48 32.57 9.23
C SER A 295 -1.64 33.14 8.40
N ILE A 296 -2.87 32.66 8.59
CA ILE A 296 -4.08 33.22 7.93
C ILE A 296 -4.38 34.62 8.46
N VAL A 297 -4.39 34.79 9.79
CA VAL A 297 -4.62 36.08 10.45
C VAL A 297 -3.52 37.08 10.09
N SER A 298 -2.26 36.65 10.03
CA SER A 298 -1.14 37.49 9.59
C SER A 298 -1.26 37.88 8.12
N SER A 299 -1.73 36.99 7.26
CA SER A 299 -1.91 37.29 5.83
C SER A 299 -3.08 38.23 5.56
N ILE A 300 -4.13 38.19 6.38
CA ILE A 300 -5.27 39.12 6.31
C ILE A 300 -4.88 40.49 6.89
N LEU A 301 -4.04 40.53 7.92
CA LEU A 301 -3.64 41.77 8.60
C LEU A 301 -2.41 42.46 7.98
N SER A 302 -1.58 41.73 7.23
CA SER A 302 -0.36 42.28 6.64
C SER A 302 -0.68 42.92 5.28
N ARG A 303 -1.02 44.21 5.29
CA ARG A 303 -0.89 45.05 4.10
C ARG A 303 0.59 45.07 3.66
N SER A 304 0.81 44.64 2.42
CA SER A 304 1.98 44.87 1.57
C SER A 304 2.90 45.99 2.08
N THR A 305 3.96 45.61 2.78
CA THR A 305 5.14 46.45 2.98
C THR A 305 6.34 45.68 2.46
N LEU A 306 6.84 46.15 1.31
CA LEU A 306 8.11 45.78 0.71
C LEU A 306 9.23 46.23 1.65
N GLN A 307 10.04 45.30 2.17
CA GLN A 307 11.47 45.55 2.43
C GLN A 307 12.27 44.30 2.84
N ASN A 308 13.25 43.99 1.98
CA ASN A 308 14.68 43.75 2.23
C ASN A 308 15.16 42.88 3.42
N ALA A 309 15.70 41.71 3.03
CA ALA A 309 17.01 41.12 3.36
C ALA A 309 17.65 41.31 4.76
N ALA A 310 17.98 40.17 5.40
CA ALA A 310 19.31 39.93 5.99
C ALA A 310 19.50 38.44 6.35
N THR A 311 20.73 37.97 6.18
CA THR A 311 21.26 36.61 6.35
C THR A 311 22.10 36.53 7.64
N THR A 312 22.07 35.43 8.40
CA THR A 312 23.18 34.85 9.21
C THR A 312 22.71 33.57 9.93
N SER A 313 23.28 32.39 9.62
CA SER A 313 24.38 31.64 10.31
C SER A 313 23.98 30.99 11.65
N SER A 314 23.84 29.65 11.70
CA SER A 314 24.86 28.64 12.05
C SER A 314 24.96 28.33 13.55
N LEU A 315 24.54 27.12 13.94
CA LEU A 315 24.85 26.40 15.19
C LEU A 315 24.48 24.92 14.90
N GLN A 316 25.44 24.06 14.56
CA GLN A 316 26.28 23.23 15.45
C GLN A 316 25.44 22.22 16.25
N ASN A 317 25.41 20.98 15.73
CA ASN A 317 24.73 19.83 16.32
C ASN A 317 25.73 19.03 17.18
N ASP A 318 25.42 18.90 18.47
CA ASP A 318 25.96 17.84 19.32
C ASP A 318 25.00 16.64 19.30
N LEU A 319 25.54 15.45 19.04
CA LEU A 319 24.84 14.16 19.08
C LEU A 319 24.79 13.65 20.54
N PRO A 320 23.64 13.13 21.03
CA PRO A 320 23.64 12.22 22.16
C PRO A 320 23.44 10.76 21.73
N GLU A 321 24.38 9.95 22.23
CA GLU A 321 24.27 8.61 22.78
C GLU A 321 22.87 7.96 22.82
N TRP A 322 22.77 6.77 22.21
CA TRP A 322 21.56 5.93 22.13
C TRP A 322 21.21 5.32 23.49
N GLY A 323 20.45 6.04 24.32
CA GLY A 323 19.72 5.51 25.46
C GLY A 323 18.29 5.15 25.07
N GLY A 324 17.80 3.96 25.47
CA GLY A 324 16.47 3.45 25.15
C GLY A 324 15.36 4.46 25.44
N GLY A 325 14.71 4.94 24.38
CA GLY A 325 13.67 5.95 24.46
C GLY A 325 12.30 5.33 24.68
N ASP A 326 11.68 5.70 25.80
CA ASP A 326 10.23 5.67 25.95
C ASP A 326 9.60 6.47 24.79
N TYR A 327 8.64 5.86 24.10
CA TYR A 327 8.00 6.45 22.93
C TYR A 327 7.02 7.54 23.37
N ASP A 328 7.38 8.81 23.17
CA ASP A 328 6.46 9.94 23.39
C ASP A 328 5.31 9.95 22.35
N ASP A 329 4.08 9.85 22.86
CA ASP A 329 2.81 9.52 22.21
C ASP A 329 2.12 10.69 21.45
N GLU A 330 2.84 11.46 20.62
CA GLU A 330 2.17 12.47 19.76
C GLU A 330 2.85 12.59 18.39
N TYR A 331 2.51 11.71 17.44
CA TYR A 331 3.12 11.74 16.10
C TYR A 331 2.18 11.37 14.95
N ILE A 332 2.38 12.07 13.84
CA ILE A 332 1.75 11.84 12.54
C ILE A 332 2.57 10.76 11.82
N GLY A 333 1.93 9.71 11.30
CA GLY A 333 2.59 8.54 10.71
C GLY A 333 3.57 8.87 9.56
N ASP A 334 4.62 8.06 9.44
CA ASP A 334 5.62 8.16 8.37
C ASP A 334 5.05 7.52 7.08
N MET A 335 4.94 8.29 5.99
CA MET A 335 4.56 7.76 4.67
C MET A 335 5.75 7.81 3.71
N TYR A 336 6.11 6.64 3.15
CA TYR A 336 7.25 6.53 2.23
C TYR A 336 6.76 6.51 0.78
N HIS A 337 7.13 7.56 0.04
CA HIS A 337 6.96 7.60 -1.40
C HIS A 337 8.24 7.11 -2.09
N LEU A 338 8.18 5.91 -2.68
CA LEU A 338 9.08 5.56 -3.77
C LEU A 338 8.50 6.19 -5.05
N ILE A 339 8.72 7.49 -5.19
CA ILE A 339 8.61 8.14 -6.49
C ILE A 339 9.99 7.96 -7.10
N LEU A 340 10.10 7.59 -8.36
CA LEU A 340 11.34 7.71 -9.13
C LEU A 340 10.95 8.41 -10.43
N LYS A 341 11.83 9.32 -10.85
CA LYS A 341 11.54 10.36 -11.85
C LYS A 341 11.74 9.84 -13.26
#